data_AF-A0AAW3J2M9-F1
#
_entry.id   AF-A0AAW3J2M9-F1
#
_cell.length_a   1.000
_cell.length_b   1.000
_cell.length_c   1.000
_cell.angle_alpha   90.00
_cell.angle_beta   90.00
_cell.angle_gamma   90.00
#
_symmetry.space_group_name_H-M   'P 1'
#
loop_
_entity.id
_entity.type
_entity.pdbx_description
1 polymer ?
#
loop_
_entity_poly.entity_id
_entity_poly.type
_entity_poly.pdbx_seq_one_letter_code
_entity_poly.pdbx_strand_id
1 'polypeptide(L)'
;MQEKSCVFMGTIPTGALFFMRLENAFLLSNKGDIIEIISQYDNLENDLIAWCRFKGENFQKKFSLKNNNSTYFAYVMQKQSPTKFTKFNPNSTLSPIHQGLAPNGSSIELASPKYHFPLNNKNEIWGNNLEQIYEESKKMQWNATTDILWSEIPSLDSTLEFATAQIMTYLTENEFSALYIPSRFLAQISPFFTPIPLVLSSIIGDEGRHIESFIKRANATGLGVQYSTLTTQQSLYSLWNEKDYFKSSFLLHVMGEGTFIDLLRFLEKCFENLGDLQTAKLLNLARRDETRHVAYGMNHIKSTISQNPSKIAILKDAVFKRKNYLESQSDESSLLLESMAILAGGSETKISSGFESVLELKKKMEKNRTKRLMECGIDEDLARDLSRSHTPNFM
;
A
#
# COMPACT_ATOMS: atom_id res chain seq x y z
N MET A 1 21.99 -0.55 33.62
CA MET A 1 22.55 0.74 34.06
C MET A 1 21.39 1.56 34.58
N GLN A 2 21.48 2.09 35.80
CA GLN A 2 20.49 3.07 36.30
C GLN A 2 20.67 4.35 35.48
N GLU A 3 19.63 4.77 34.77
CA GLU A 3 19.66 6.02 34.05
C GLU A 3 19.33 7.14 35.04
N LYS A 4 20.13 8.21 35.05
CA LYS A 4 19.87 9.39 35.87
C LYS A 4 19.19 10.42 35.00
N SER A 5 17.95 10.75 35.31
CA SER A 5 17.20 11.80 34.62
C SER A 5 17.15 13.05 35.49
N CYS A 6 17.61 14.18 34.98
CA CYS A 6 17.56 15.47 35.66
C CYS A 6 16.44 16.33 35.08
N VAL A 7 15.57 16.87 35.93
CA VAL A 7 14.45 17.74 35.56
C VAL A 7 14.65 19.11 36.20
N PHE A 8 14.95 20.11 35.37
CA PHE A 8 15.07 21.49 35.83
C PHE A 8 13.70 22.14 35.98
N MET A 9 13.29 22.44 37.20
CA MET A 9 12.06 23.18 37.55
C MET A 9 12.30 24.68 37.72
N GLY A 10 13.52 25.11 38.06
CA GLY A 10 13.86 26.54 38.18
C GLY A 10 12.94 27.28 39.15
N THR A 11 12.31 28.36 38.66
CA THR A 11 11.35 29.21 39.39
C THR A 11 9.89 28.75 39.29
N ILE A 12 9.61 27.55 38.76
CA ILE A 12 8.23 27.04 38.70
C ILE A 12 7.72 26.78 40.12
N PRO A 13 6.66 27.47 40.59
CA PRO A 13 6.12 27.25 41.93
C PRO A 13 5.36 25.93 42.01
N THR A 14 5.17 25.44 43.23
CA THR A 14 4.31 24.27 43.51
C THR A 14 2.90 24.52 43.02
N GLY A 15 2.44 23.71 42.09
CA GLY A 15 1.14 23.84 41.45
C GLY A 15 0.99 22.84 40.30
N ALA A 16 -0.07 22.99 39.52
CA ALA A 16 -0.42 22.03 38.47
C ALA A 16 0.74 21.79 37.48
N LEU A 17 1.42 22.86 37.03
CA LEU A 17 2.57 22.75 36.11
C LEU A 17 3.74 21.97 36.72
N PHE A 18 4.09 22.24 37.97
CA PHE A 18 5.18 21.56 38.66
C PHE A 18 4.91 20.06 38.75
N PHE A 19 3.73 19.68 39.25
CA PHE A 19 3.38 18.28 39.45
C PHE A 19 3.16 17.54 38.14
N MET A 20 2.60 18.17 37.11
CA MET A 20 2.52 17.58 35.76
C MET A 20 3.92 17.25 35.21
N ARG A 21 4.89 18.16 35.35
CA ARG A 21 6.27 17.90 34.90
C ARG A 21 6.95 16.79 35.71
N LEU A 22 6.71 16.76 37.02
CA LEU A 22 7.20 15.69 37.89
C LEU A 22 6.58 14.34 37.51
N GLU A 23 5.26 14.30 37.32
CA GLU A 23 4.53 13.11 36.88
C GLU A 23 5.05 12.58 35.54
N ASN A 24 5.27 13.46 34.56
CA ASN A 24 5.81 13.05 33.26
C ASN A 24 7.23 12.50 33.36
N ALA A 25 8.08 13.08 34.21
CA ALA A 25 9.43 12.56 34.43
C ALA A 25 9.41 11.13 34.99
N PHE A 26 8.54 10.87 35.95
CA PHE A 26 8.35 9.52 36.50
C PHE A 26 7.63 8.57 35.53
N LEU A 27 6.69 9.07 34.73
CA LEU A 27 5.97 8.29 33.73
C LEU A 27 6.94 7.72 32.67
N LEU A 28 7.91 8.52 32.22
CA LEU A 28 8.88 8.17 31.19
C LEU A 28 10.10 7.37 31.69
N SER A 29 10.33 7.34 33.00
CA SER A 29 11.48 6.62 33.60
C SER A 29 11.20 5.11 33.74
N ASN A 30 12.24 4.30 33.85
CA ASN A 30 12.14 2.88 34.17
C ASN A 30 12.11 2.64 35.68
N LYS A 31 11.49 1.54 36.10
CA LYS A 31 11.55 1.13 37.51
C LYS A 31 13.01 1.01 37.97
N GLY A 32 13.35 1.72 39.04
CA GLY A 32 14.68 1.78 39.64
C GLY A 32 15.51 3.01 39.25
N ASP A 33 15.09 3.77 38.24
CA ASP A 33 15.79 4.98 37.79
C ASP A 33 15.77 6.07 38.86
N ILE A 34 16.84 6.87 38.88
CA ILE A 34 17.02 7.99 39.80
C ILE A 34 16.64 9.27 39.06
N ILE A 35 15.75 10.05 39.66
CA ILE A 35 15.25 11.30 39.11
C ILE A 35 15.68 12.43 40.04
N GLU A 36 16.39 13.41 39.48
CA GLU A 36 16.84 14.60 40.20
C GLU A 36 16.01 15.81 39.75
N ILE A 37 15.40 16.50 40.70
CA ILE A 37 14.64 17.73 40.44
C ILE A 37 15.46 18.92 40.92
N ILE A 38 15.69 19.89 40.04
CA ILE A 38 16.44 21.11 40.37
C ILE A 38 15.46 22.30 40.45
N SER A 39 15.36 22.95 41.62
CA SER A 39 14.50 24.11 41.83
C SER A 39 15.23 25.24 42.57
N GLN A 40 14.77 26.48 42.42
CA GLN A 40 15.20 27.60 43.26
C GLN A 40 14.48 27.65 44.61
N TYR A 41 13.41 26.87 44.77
CA TYR A 41 12.66 26.78 46.02
C TYR A 41 13.29 25.74 46.97
N ASP A 42 13.54 26.18 48.21
CA ASP A 42 14.09 25.39 49.33
C ASP A 42 13.00 24.51 50.00
N ASN A 43 11.75 24.94 49.95
CA ASN A 43 10.69 24.43 50.80
C ASN A 43 9.87 23.27 50.19
N LEU A 44 10.40 22.55 49.19
CA LEU A 44 9.63 21.52 48.44
C LEU A 44 9.65 20.13 49.08
N GLU A 45 10.48 19.89 50.10
CA GLU A 45 10.75 18.55 50.62
C GLU A 45 9.50 17.83 51.13
N ASN A 46 8.68 18.51 51.94
CA ASN A 46 7.45 17.93 52.49
C ASN A 46 6.45 17.57 51.38
N ASP A 47 6.28 18.46 50.39
CA ASP A 47 5.38 18.24 49.26
C ASP A 47 5.83 17.07 48.39
N LEU A 48 7.13 16.99 48.11
CA LEU A 48 7.72 15.91 47.32
C LEU A 48 7.68 14.55 48.04
N ILE A 49 7.91 14.53 49.37
CA ILE A 49 7.75 13.32 50.18
C ILE A 49 6.29 12.85 50.17
N ALA A 50 5.34 13.78 50.36
CA ALA A 50 3.92 13.47 50.34
C ALA A 50 3.48 12.93 48.97
N TRP A 51 3.92 13.59 47.88
CA TRP A 51 3.66 13.15 46.51
C TRP A 51 4.26 11.77 46.22
N CYS A 52 5.51 11.52 46.64
CA CYS A 52 6.16 10.22 46.50
C CYS A 52 5.34 9.12 47.18
N ARG A 53 4.93 9.34 48.43
CA ARG A 53 4.08 8.38 49.16
C ARG A 53 2.76 8.12 48.45
N PHE A 54 2.10 9.17 47.94
CA PHE A 54 0.83 9.06 47.23
C PHE A 54 0.96 8.27 45.92
N LYS A 55 2.03 8.48 45.15
CA LYS A 55 2.28 7.79 43.87
C LYS A 55 3.00 6.45 44.02
N GLY A 56 3.44 6.10 45.22
CA GLY A 56 4.22 4.88 45.50
C GLY A 56 5.67 4.97 45.02
N GLU A 57 6.25 6.17 45.01
CA GLU A 57 7.64 6.47 44.67
C GLU A 57 8.48 6.71 45.93
N ASN A 58 9.81 6.82 45.78
CA ASN A 58 10.71 7.00 46.91
C ASN A 58 11.46 8.33 46.87
N PHE A 59 11.34 9.14 47.92
CA PHE A 59 12.18 10.31 48.12
C PHE A 59 13.47 9.90 48.83
N GLN A 60 14.63 10.28 48.29
CA GLN A 60 15.92 9.89 48.85
C GLN A 60 16.56 10.99 49.68
N LYS A 61 16.76 12.17 49.09
CA LYS A 61 17.49 13.27 49.76
C LYS A 61 17.32 14.60 49.04
N LYS A 62 17.60 15.68 49.80
CA LYS A 62 17.77 17.05 49.32
C LYS A 62 19.20 17.52 49.56
N PHE A 63 19.75 18.32 48.65
CA PHE A 63 20.99 19.08 48.90
C PHE A 63 21.03 20.38 48.10
N SER A 64 21.82 21.35 48.57
CA SER A 64 21.99 22.64 47.90
C SER A 64 23.07 22.56 46.81
N LEU A 65 22.79 23.16 45.66
CA LEU A 65 23.71 23.39 44.56
C LEU A 65 24.12 24.87 44.60
N LYS A 66 25.36 25.15 45.02
CA LYS A 66 25.92 26.51 45.01
C LYS A 66 26.57 26.79 43.65
N ASN A 67 26.09 27.82 42.96
CA ASN A 67 26.79 28.41 41.82
C ASN A 67 26.92 29.93 42.05
N ASN A 68 27.99 30.54 41.55
CA ASN A 68 28.50 31.84 42.01
C ASN A 68 27.51 33.03 42.00
N ASN A 69 26.36 32.91 41.32
CA ASN A 69 25.31 33.94 41.24
C ASN A 69 23.86 33.42 41.50
N SER A 70 23.64 32.15 41.86
CA SER A 70 22.29 31.61 42.10
C SER A 70 22.29 30.37 42.99
N THR A 71 21.33 30.27 43.91
CA THR A 71 21.16 29.09 44.77
C THR A 71 20.08 28.20 44.18
N TYR A 72 20.44 26.95 43.90
CA TYR A 72 19.50 25.90 43.52
C TYR A 72 19.49 24.79 44.57
N PHE A 73 18.43 24.00 44.58
CA PHE A 73 18.25 22.84 45.43
C PHE A 73 17.94 21.64 44.54
N ALA A 74 18.67 20.55 44.77
CA ALA A 74 18.45 19.28 44.14
C ALA A 74 17.64 18.37 45.09
N TYR A 75 16.57 17.79 44.56
CA TYR A 75 15.73 16.81 45.23
C TYR A 75 15.83 15.50 44.48
N VAL A 76 16.43 14.49 45.11
CA VAL A 76 16.68 13.19 44.49
C VAL A 76 15.59 12.22 44.92
N MET A 77 14.96 11.61 43.93
CA MET A 77 13.94 10.60 44.10
C MET A 77 14.24 9.38 43.23
N GLN A 78 13.55 8.28 43.48
CA GLN A 78 13.70 7.04 42.74
C GLN A 78 12.34 6.52 42.32
N LYS A 79 12.23 6.13 41.04
CA LYS A 79 11.06 5.45 40.53
C LYS A 79 10.98 4.03 41.09
N GLN A 80 9.90 3.74 41.80
CA GLN A 80 9.54 2.42 42.32
C GLN A 80 8.34 1.82 41.61
N SER A 81 7.45 2.68 41.07
CA SER A 81 6.33 2.22 40.26
C SER A 81 6.79 1.44 39.02
N PRO A 82 5.97 0.50 38.50
CA PRO A 82 6.31 -0.24 37.29
C PRO A 82 6.60 0.67 36.09
N THR A 83 7.54 0.24 35.23
CA THR A 83 7.75 0.87 33.93
C THR A 83 6.46 0.86 33.13
N LYS A 84 6.09 2.01 32.56
CA LYS A 84 4.81 2.19 31.88
C LYS A 84 4.87 1.94 30.38
N PHE A 85 6.03 2.02 29.76
CA PHE A 85 6.17 1.86 28.31
C PHE A 85 6.98 0.62 27.94
N THR A 86 6.60 -0.03 26.85
CA THR A 86 7.38 -1.13 26.25
C THR A 86 8.59 -0.56 25.52
N LYS A 87 9.73 -1.25 25.59
CA LYS A 87 10.89 -0.93 24.76
C LYS A 87 10.60 -1.27 23.30
N PHE A 88 10.85 -0.32 22.39
CA PHE A 88 10.77 -0.56 20.96
C PHE A 88 11.82 -1.58 20.50
N ASN A 89 11.41 -2.55 19.69
CA ASN A 89 12.29 -3.52 19.04
C ASN A 89 12.28 -3.32 17.51
N PRO A 90 13.32 -2.71 16.91
CA PRO A 90 13.37 -2.46 15.47
C PRO A 90 13.44 -3.75 14.63
N ASN A 91 13.86 -4.87 15.23
CA ASN A 91 14.06 -6.14 14.54
C ASN A 91 12.84 -7.08 14.67
N SER A 92 11.72 -6.60 15.20
CA SER A 92 10.53 -7.45 15.36
C SER A 92 9.95 -7.84 14.01
N THR A 93 9.72 -9.15 13.81
CA THR A 93 8.98 -9.68 12.67
C THR A 93 7.46 -9.68 12.89
N LEU A 94 7.01 -9.53 14.14
CA LEU A 94 5.61 -9.42 14.51
C LEU A 94 5.30 -8.03 15.02
N SER A 95 4.13 -7.50 14.67
CA SER A 95 3.65 -6.24 15.25
C SER A 95 3.30 -6.42 16.74
N PRO A 96 3.68 -5.46 17.61
CA PRO A 96 3.28 -5.51 19.02
C PRO A 96 1.75 -5.45 19.19
N ILE A 97 1.22 -6.30 20.08
CA ILE A 97 -0.25 -6.43 20.35
C ILE A 97 -0.93 -5.10 20.67
N HIS A 98 -0.19 -4.19 21.32
CA HIS A 98 -0.70 -2.91 21.79
C HIS A 98 -0.32 -1.73 20.89
N GLN A 99 0.37 -1.96 19.76
CA GLN A 99 0.82 -0.90 18.87
C GLN A 99 -0.34 -0.03 18.39
N GLY A 100 -1.44 -0.66 17.99
CA GLY A 100 -2.59 0.06 17.45
C GLY A 100 -2.20 0.96 16.28
N LEU A 101 -2.57 2.24 16.40
CA LEU A 101 -2.23 3.29 15.42
C LEU A 101 -0.96 4.07 15.78
N ALA A 102 -0.25 3.68 16.84
CA ALA A 102 1.01 4.32 17.16
C ALA A 102 2.01 4.12 16.01
N PRO A 103 2.83 5.13 15.67
CA PRO A 103 3.79 5.00 14.60
C PRO A 103 4.87 3.97 14.93
N ASN A 104 5.43 3.34 13.90
CA ASN A 104 6.61 2.50 14.07
C ASN A 104 7.73 3.30 14.75
N GLY A 105 8.43 2.67 15.70
CA GLY A 105 9.42 3.35 16.54
C GLY A 105 8.89 3.87 17.88
N SER A 106 7.58 3.93 18.08
CA SER A 106 7.01 4.35 19.37
C SER A 106 7.26 3.33 20.48
N SER A 107 7.51 3.84 21.69
CA SER A 107 7.37 3.08 22.92
C SER A 107 5.92 3.15 23.37
N ILE A 108 5.24 2.00 23.46
CA ILE A 108 3.80 1.92 23.68
C ILE A 108 3.51 1.82 25.17
N GLU A 109 2.54 2.60 25.65
CA GLU A 109 2.11 2.47 27.04
C GLU A 109 1.44 1.11 27.26
N LEU A 110 1.84 0.41 28.33
CA LEU A 110 1.25 -0.85 28.74
C LEU A 110 -0.25 -0.67 28.98
N ALA A 111 -1.01 -1.72 28.66
CA ALA A 111 -2.48 -1.71 28.70
C ALA A 111 -3.16 -0.74 27.72
N SER A 112 -2.46 -0.23 26.71
CA SER A 112 -3.09 0.42 25.55
C SER A 112 -4.13 -0.49 24.88
N PRO A 113 -5.17 0.07 24.23
CA PRO A 113 -6.19 -0.73 23.54
C PRO A 113 -5.61 -1.73 22.55
N LYS A 114 -6.25 -2.90 22.43
CA LYS A 114 -5.88 -3.93 21.46
C LYS A 114 -6.62 -3.68 20.15
N TYR A 115 -5.88 -3.25 19.12
CA TYR A 115 -6.40 -3.15 17.76
C TYR A 115 -6.24 -4.50 17.06
N HIS A 116 -7.25 -4.91 16.30
CA HIS A 116 -7.19 -6.17 15.56
C HIS A 116 -6.76 -5.91 14.11
N PHE A 117 -5.44 -5.99 13.88
CA PHE A 117 -4.85 -6.04 12.54
C PHE A 117 -4.40 -7.48 12.27
N PRO A 118 -5.14 -8.28 11.47
CA PRO A 118 -4.79 -9.69 11.26
C PRO A 118 -3.49 -9.86 10.46
N LEU A 119 -3.13 -8.90 9.61
CA LEU A 119 -1.88 -8.90 8.87
C LEU A 119 -0.80 -8.20 9.72
N ASN A 120 -0.23 -8.96 10.65
CA ASN A 120 0.71 -8.49 11.66
C ASN A 120 2.09 -9.15 11.62
N ASN A 121 2.37 -9.96 10.59
CA ASN A 121 3.63 -10.68 10.43
C ASN A 121 4.38 -10.19 9.18
N LYS A 122 5.59 -9.67 9.39
CA LYS A 122 6.47 -9.17 8.33
C LYS A 122 6.68 -10.19 7.22
N ASN A 123 6.85 -11.47 7.57
CA ASN A 123 7.15 -12.54 6.62
C ASN A 123 5.97 -12.87 5.68
N GLU A 124 4.80 -12.30 5.93
CA GLU A 124 3.58 -12.52 5.12
C GLU A 124 3.23 -11.32 4.23
N ILE A 125 3.83 -10.15 4.48
CA ILE A 125 3.42 -8.90 3.83
C ILE A 125 4.56 -8.06 3.26
N TRP A 126 5.81 -8.38 3.61
CA TRP A 126 6.94 -7.49 3.33
C TRP A 126 7.58 -7.74 1.96
N GLY A 127 7.83 -6.65 1.24
CA GLY A 127 8.63 -6.61 0.02
C GLY A 127 9.87 -5.74 0.17
N ASN A 128 10.85 -5.90 -0.72
CA ASN A 128 11.98 -4.99 -0.81
C ASN A 128 11.57 -3.66 -1.48
N ASN A 129 12.36 -2.60 -1.27
CA ASN A 129 12.24 -1.30 -1.95
C ASN A 129 10.91 -0.54 -1.74
N LEU A 130 10.15 -0.82 -0.68
CA LEU A 130 8.85 -0.18 -0.42
C LEU A 130 8.96 1.35 -0.31
N GLU A 131 9.95 1.86 0.42
CA GLU A 131 10.16 3.31 0.58
C GLU A 131 10.50 3.97 -0.75
N GLN A 132 11.33 3.34 -1.59
CA GLN A 132 11.64 3.85 -2.92
C GLN A 132 10.39 3.93 -3.80
N ILE A 133 9.58 2.87 -3.82
CA ILE A 133 8.32 2.83 -4.59
C ILE A 133 7.38 3.95 -4.14
N TYR A 134 7.28 4.19 -2.83
CA TYR A 134 6.46 5.27 -2.28
C TYR A 134 7.01 6.67 -2.62
N GLU A 135 8.33 6.87 -2.57
CA GLU A 135 8.93 8.14 -2.99
C GLU A 135 8.77 8.40 -4.49
N GLU A 136 8.83 7.34 -5.29
CA GLU A 136 8.57 7.40 -6.74
C GLU A 136 7.11 7.75 -7.05
N SER A 137 6.14 7.18 -6.32
CA SER A 137 4.71 7.49 -6.54
C SER A 137 4.38 8.95 -6.28
N LYS A 138 5.03 9.60 -5.29
CA LYS A 138 4.89 11.04 -5.05
C LYS A 138 5.43 11.90 -6.20
N LYS A 139 6.55 11.49 -6.81
CA LYS A 139 7.20 12.26 -7.89
C LYS A 139 6.48 12.14 -9.22
N MET A 140 5.74 11.05 -9.43
CA MET A 140 5.10 10.72 -10.71
C MET A 140 3.60 11.03 -10.73
N GLN A 141 3.11 11.81 -9.77
CA GLN A 141 1.71 12.24 -9.74
C GLN A 141 1.33 13.01 -11.00
N TRP A 142 0.10 12.78 -11.46
CA TRP A 142 -0.52 13.47 -12.58
C TRP A 142 -2.00 13.69 -12.29
N ASN A 143 -2.60 14.67 -12.96
CA ASN A 143 -3.98 15.07 -12.75
C ASN A 143 -4.81 14.80 -14.01
N ALA A 144 -5.82 13.93 -13.86
CA ALA A 144 -6.73 13.55 -14.94
C ALA A 144 -7.47 14.73 -15.58
N THR A 145 -7.68 15.83 -14.85
CA THR A 145 -8.37 17.02 -15.34
C THR A 145 -7.45 17.98 -16.09
N THR A 146 -6.24 18.22 -15.58
CA THR A 146 -5.36 19.30 -16.11
C THR A 146 -4.24 18.80 -17.00
N ASP A 147 -3.78 17.56 -16.84
CA ASP A 147 -2.63 17.05 -17.59
C ASP A 147 -3.04 16.39 -18.91
N ILE A 148 -4.32 16.08 -19.09
CA ILE A 148 -4.90 15.60 -20.36
C ILE A 148 -5.66 16.76 -21.00
N LEU A 149 -5.31 17.12 -22.24
CA LEU A 149 -6.00 18.18 -22.96
C LEU A 149 -7.26 17.60 -23.63
N TRP A 150 -8.32 17.41 -22.85
CA TRP A 150 -9.56 16.77 -23.31
C TRP A 150 -10.18 17.40 -24.57
N SER A 151 -9.99 18.71 -24.77
CA SER A 151 -10.45 19.44 -25.96
C SER A 151 -9.69 19.10 -27.24
N GLU A 152 -8.54 18.44 -27.14
CA GLU A 152 -7.72 18.01 -28.29
C GLU A 152 -7.93 16.54 -28.67
N ILE A 153 -8.84 15.84 -28.00
CA ILE A 153 -9.24 14.49 -28.42
C ILE A 153 -10.00 14.62 -29.75
N PRO A 154 -9.54 13.95 -30.83
CA PRO A 154 -10.21 14.00 -32.11
C PRO A 154 -11.53 13.24 -32.07
N SER A 155 -12.46 13.60 -32.95
CA SER A 155 -13.61 12.74 -33.25
C SER A 155 -13.19 11.62 -34.18
N LEU A 156 -13.40 10.37 -33.76
CA LEU A 156 -13.20 9.18 -34.59
C LEU A 156 -14.52 8.75 -35.25
N ASP A 157 -14.44 7.82 -36.21
CA ASP A 157 -15.63 7.19 -36.79
C ASP A 157 -16.48 6.50 -35.72
N SER A 158 -17.79 6.42 -35.92
CA SER A 158 -18.73 5.91 -34.89
C SER A 158 -18.38 4.53 -34.36
N THR A 159 -17.91 3.62 -35.24
CA THR A 159 -17.49 2.27 -34.84
C THR A 159 -16.23 2.31 -33.96
N LEU A 160 -15.28 3.21 -34.23
CA LEU A 160 -14.09 3.40 -33.40
C LEU A 160 -14.41 4.05 -32.05
N GLU A 161 -15.34 5.01 -32.03
CA GLU A 161 -15.80 5.63 -30.77
C GLU A 161 -16.49 4.60 -29.88
N PHE A 162 -17.37 3.76 -30.45
CA PHE A 162 -17.99 2.68 -29.70
C PHE A 162 -16.95 1.68 -29.16
N ALA A 163 -16.02 1.22 -30.01
CA ALA A 163 -14.94 0.33 -29.60
C ALA A 163 -14.08 0.93 -28.48
N THR A 164 -13.77 2.23 -28.60
CA THR A 164 -13.03 2.97 -27.56
C THR A 164 -13.80 3.01 -26.25
N ALA A 165 -15.07 3.39 -26.28
CA ALA A 165 -15.91 3.46 -25.08
C ALA A 165 -16.07 2.07 -24.41
N GLN A 166 -16.18 1.00 -25.21
CA GLN A 166 -16.24 -0.37 -24.71
C GLN A 166 -14.93 -0.84 -24.08
N ILE A 167 -13.78 -0.49 -24.65
CA ILE A 167 -12.47 -0.75 -24.05
C ILE A 167 -12.31 0.02 -22.75
N MET A 168 -12.67 1.31 -22.72
CA MET A 168 -12.58 2.14 -21.50
C MET A 168 -13.48 1.61 -20.38
N THR A 169 -14.64 1.04 -20.74
CA THR A 169 -15.54 0.36 -19.80
C THR A 169 -14.85 -0.84 -19.17
N TYR A 170 -14.27 -1.74 -19.99
CA TYR A 170 -13.51 -2.89 -19.51
C TYR A 170 -12.35 -2.48 -18.59
N LEU A 171 -11.58 -1.45 -18.97
CA LEU A 171 -10.48 -0.94 -18.15
C LEU A 171 -11.02 -0.44 -16.81
N THR A 172 -12.07 0.40 -16.81
CA THR A 172 -12.67 0.91 -15.57
C THR A 172 -13.14 -0.19 -14.62
N GLU A 173 -13.75 -1.27 -15.13
CA GLU A 173 -14.16 -2.41 -14.30
C GLU A 173 -12.96 -3.09 -13.61
N ASN A 174 -11.83 -3.19 -14.32
CA ASN A 174 -10.57 -3.70 -13.77
C ASN A 174 -9.99 -2.76 -12.71
N GLU A 175 -9.96 -1.46 -12.98
CA GLU A 175 -9.46 -0.47 -12.03
C GLU A 175 -10.28 -0.45 -10.74
N PHE A 176 -11.59 -0.70 -10.80
CA PHE A 176 -12.38 -0.89 -9.57
C PHE A 176 -11.91 -2.09 -8.74
N SER A 177 -11.54 -3.21 -9.37
CA SER A 177 -10.97 -4.34 -8.62
C SER A 177 -9.60 -4.00 -8.06
N ALA A 178 -8.75 -3.33 -8.83
CA ALA A 178 -7.45 -2.84 -8.39
C ALA A 178 -7.55 -1.80 -7.25
N LEU A 179 -8.65 -1.04 -7.18
CA LEU A 179 -8.92 -0.11 -6.08
C LEU A 179 -9.39 -0.84 -4.83
N TYR A 180 -10.42 -1.69 -4.95
CA TYR A 180 -11.09 -2.24 -3.78
C TYR A 180 -10.32 -3.39 -3.11
N ILE A 181 -9.59 -4.22 -3.88
CA ILE A 181 -8.86 -5.36 -3.32
C ILE A 181 -7.76 -4.88 -2.36
N PRO A 182 -6.85 -3.96 -2.75
CA PRO A 182 -5.88 -3.37 -1.83
C PRO A 182 -6.53 -2.61 -0.68
N SER A 183 -7.61 -1.86 -0.94
CA SER A 183 -8.34 -1.12 0.11
C SER A 183 -8.82 -2.02 1.24
N ARG A 184 -9.32 -3.22 0.91
CA ARG A 184 -9.74 -4.22 1.90
C ARG A 184 -8.59 -4.66 2.79
N PHE A 185 -7.38 -4.82 2.24
CA PHE A 185 -6.21 -5.26 3.00
C PHE A 185 -5.51 -4.12 3.74
N LEU A 186 -5.59 -2.89 3.23
CA LEU A 186 -5.02 -1.70 3.88
C LEU A 186 -5.52 -1.57 5.33
N ALA A 187 -6.82 -1.74 5.57
CA ALA A 187 -7.42 -1.68 6.90
C ALA A 187 -7.03 -2.85 7.83
N GLN A 188 -6.43 -3.91 7.29
CA GLN A 188 -6.06 -5.13 8.02
C GLN A 188 -4.56 -5.19 8.35
N ILE A 189 -3.74 -4.39 7.68
CA ILE A 189 -2.28 -4.35 7.84
C ILE A 189 -1.93 -3.49 9.04
N SER A 190 -1.07 -4.03 9.92
CA SER A 190 -0.63 -3.27 11.08
C SER A 190 0.22 -2.05 10.68
N PRO A 191 -0.06 -0.85 11.25
CA PRO A 191 0.75 0.35 11.02
C PRO A 191 2.22 0.22 11.45
N PHE A 192 2.56 -0.80 12.25
CA PHE A 192 3.94 -1.15 12.58
C PHE A 192 4.81 -1.36 11.33
N PHE A 193 4.22 -1.88 10.25
CA PHE A 193 4.89 -2.07 8.97
C PHE A 193 4.65 -0.87 8.04
N THR A 194 4.86 0.34 8.55
CA THR A 194 4.45 1.63 7.97
C THR A 194 4.65 1.79 6.46
N PRO A 195 5.78 1.36 5.84
CA PRO A 195 5.95 1.52 4.40
C PRO A 195 4.85 0.84 3.56
N ILE A 196 4.26 -0.25 4.04
CA ILE A 196 3.23 -1.00 3.31
C ILE A 196 1.93 -0.19 3.16
N PRO A 197 1.28 0.29 4.23
CA PRO A 197 0.08 1.11 4.09
C PRO A 197 0.33 2.40 3.30
N LEU A 198 1.54 2.97 3.34
CA LEU A 198 1.89 4.12 2.51
C LEU A 198 1.91 3.79 1.02
N VAL A 199 2.58 2.70 0.62
CA VAL A 199 2.58 2.24 -0.78
C VAL A 199 1.18 1.88 -1.24
N LEU A 200 0.44 1.07 -0.46
CA LEU A 200 -0.94 0.68 -0.82
C LEU A 200 -1.86 1.89 -0.96
N SER A 201 -1.73 2.90 -0.10
CA SER A 201 -2.50 4.14 -0.22
C SER A 201 -2.18 4.88 -1.52
N SER A 202 -0.91 4.89 -1.95
CA SER A 202 -0.56 5.46 -3.26
C SER A 202 -1.13 4.67 -4.43
N ILE A 203 -1.06 3.33 -4.41
CA ILE A 203 -1.67 2.46 -5.43
C ILE A 203 -3.18 2.76 -5.53
N ILE A 204 -3.91 2.76 -4.41
CA ILE A 204 -5.35 3.07 -4.37
C ILE A 204 -5.65 4.45 -4.96
N GLY A 205 -4.80 5.45 -4.67
CA GLY A 205 -4.92 6.79 -5.24
C GLY A 205 -4.67 6.83 -6.74
N ASP A 206 -3.74 6.01 -7.24
CA ASP A 206 -3.43 5.84 -8.66
C ASP A 206 -4.64 5.22 -9.39
N GLU A 207 -5.23 4.14 -8.85
CA GLU A 207 -6.42 3.50 -9.44
C GLU A 207 -7.64 4.41 -9.46
N GLY A 208 -7.80 5.26 -8.43
CA GLY A 208 -8.83 6.30 -8.43
C GLY A 208 -8.72 7.24 -9.63
N ARG A 209 -7.50 7.60 -10.02
CA ARG A 209 -7.24 8.43 -11.21
C ARG A 209 -7.43 7.67 -12.50
N HIS A 210 -7.05 6.39 -12.55
CA HIS A 210 -7.30 5.53 -13.71
C HIS A 210 -8.81 5.43 -14.02
N ILE A 211 -9.62 5.15 -12.99
CA ILE A 211 -11.10 5.12 -13.09
C ILE A 211 -11.63 6.45 -13.64
N GLU A 212 -11.22 7.57 -13.04
CA GLU A 212 -11.67 8.90 -13.47
C GLU A 212 -11.32 9.15 -14.94
N SER A 213 -10.08 8.88 -15.34
CA SER A 213 -9.57 9.10 -16.68
C SER A 213 -10.24 8.22 -17.73
N PHE A 214 -10.42 6.93 -17.47
CA PHE A 214 -11.07 6.02 -18.42
C PHE A 214 -12.55 6.34 -18.58
N ILE A 215 -13.27 6.67 -17.50
CA ILE A 215 -14.65 7.15 -17.57
C ILE A 215 -14.73 8.45 -18.37
N LYS A 216 -13.84 9.42 -18.13
CA LYS A 216 -13.80 10.67 -18.91
C LYS A 216 -13.57 10.41 -20.39
N ARG A 217 -12.65 9.50 -20.76
CA ARG A 217 -12.43 9.16 -22.17
C ARG A 217 -13.62 8.47 -22.82
N ALA A 218 -14.32 7.58 -22.09
CA ALA A 218 -15.57 6.97 -22.56
C ALA A 218 -16.67 8.02 -22.81
N ASN A 219 -16.71 9.08 -22.00
CA ASN A 219 -17.69 10.17 -22.11
C ASN A 219 -17.29 11.29 -23.09
N ALA A 220 -16.04 11.36 -23.55
CA ALA A 220 -15.53 12.49 -24.34
C ALA A 220 -16.31 12.75 -25.63
N THR A 221 -16.92 11.71 -26.23
CA THR A 221 -17.75 11.78 -27.45
C THR A 221 -19.25 11.63 -27.19
N GLY A 222 -19.68 11.64 -25.92
CA GLY A 222 -21.09 11.57 -25.52
C GLY A 222 -21.68 10.16 -25.45
N LEU A 223 -20.93 9.12 -25.81
CA LEU A 223 -21.37 7.72 -25.72
C LEU A 223 -21.44 7.21 -24.27
N GLY A 224 -20.49 7.60 -23.44
CA GLY A 224 -20.37 7.13 -22.06
C GLY A 224 -19.85 5.70 -21.94
N VAL A 225 -19.97 5.12 -20.75
CA VAL A 225 -19.60 3.71 -20.52
C VAL A 225 -20.61 2.78 -21.20
N GLN A 226 -20.12 1.61 -21.62
CA GLN A 226 -20.82 0.64 -22.46
C GLN A 226 -21.17 -0.61 -21.66
N TYR A 227 -21.04 -1.80 -22.27
CA TYR A 227 -21.56 -3.03 -21.73
C TYR A 227 -20.56 -3.73 -20.81
N SER A 228 -21.03 -4.10 -19.62
CA SER A 228 -20.34 -5.02 -18.72
C SER A 228 -20.68 -6.46 -19.13
N THR A 229 -19.68 -7.25 -19.52
CA THR A 229 -19.90 -8.63 -19.94
C THR A 229 -19.87 -9.59 -18.75
N LEU A 230 -20.63 -10.69 -18.84
CA LEU A 230 -20.62 -11.74 -17.84
C LEU A 230 -19.19 -12.29 -17.60
N THR A 231 -18.45 -12.55 -18.68
CA THR A 231 -17.05 -13.02 -18.63
C THR A 231 -16.16 -12.07 -17.82
N THR A 232 -16.23 -10.76 -18.09
CA THR A 232 -15.47 -9.75 -17.32
C THR A 232 -15.84 -9.78 -15.85
N GLN A 233 -17.14 -9.75 -15.54
CA GLN A 233 -17.65 -9.75 -14.17
C GLN A 233 -17.25 -11.01 -13.40
N GLN A 234 -17.26 -12.19 -14.03
CA GLN A 234 -16.81 -13.44 -13.42
C GLN A 234 -15.30 -13.46 -13.15
N SER A 235 -14.51 -12.89 -14.08
CA SER A 235 -13.06 -12.71 -13.87
C SER A 235 -12.77 -11.80 -12.68
N LEU A 236 -13.44 -10.65 -12.59
CA LEU A 236 -13.30 -9.70 -11.48
C LEU A 236 -13.80 -10.30 -10.16
N TYR A 237 -14.94 -10.98 -10.17
CA TYR A 237 -15.52 -11.61 -9.00
C TYR A 237 -14.58 -12.67 -8.40
N SER A 238 -13.90 -13.46 -9.23
CA SER A 238 -12.95 -14.45 -8.73
C SER A 238 -11.69 -13.83 -8.12
N LEU A 239 -11.26 -12.62 -8.54
CA LEU A 239 -10.22 -11.86 -7.81
C LEU A 239 -10.77 -11.34 -6.48
N TRP A 240 -11.96 -10.74 -6.52
CA TRP A 240 -12.62 -10.18 -5.34
C TRP A 240 -12.86 -11.22 -4.25
N ASN A 241 -13.21 -12.45 -4.63
CA ASN A 241 -13.54 -13.52 -3.71
C ASN A 241 -12.32 -14.11 -2.99
N GLU A 242 -11.11 -13.98 -3.56
CA GLU A 242 -9.88 -14.36 -2.86
C GLU A 242 -9.69 -13.45 -1.64
N LYS A 243 -9.51 -14.03 -0.44
CA LYS A 243 -9.41 -13.29 0.84
C LYS A 243 -8.02 -13.40 1.47
N ASP A 244 -7.17 -14.27 0.94
CA ASP A 244 -5.78 -14.36 1.36
C ASP A 244 -4.95 -13.25 0.70
N TYR A 245 -4.24 -12.46 1.51
CA TYR A 245 -3.47 -11.32 1.00
C TYR A 245 -2.34 -11.73 0.05
N PHE A 246 -1.64 -12.82 0.34
CA PHE A 246 -0.53 -13.28 -0.49
C PHE A 246 -1.05 -13.73 -1.87
N LYS A 247 -2.15 -14.49 -1.90
CA LYS A 247 -2.82 -14.88 -3.15
C LYS A 247 -3.39 -13.68 -3.90
N SER A 248 -4.12 -12.79 -3.22
CA SER A 248 -4.72 -11.60 -3.84
C SER A 248 -3.65 -10.67 -4.43
N SER A 249 -2.58 -10.39 -3.68
CA SER A 249 -1.46 -9.55 -4.11
C SER A 249 -0.77 -10.15 -5.36
N PHE A 250 -0.60 -11.47 -5.39
CA PHE A 250 -0.05 -12.16 -6.57
C PHE A 250 -0.98 -12.09 -7.79
N LEU A 251 -2.25 -12.46 -7.62
CA LEU A 251 -3.22 -12.50 -8.71
C LEU A 251 -3.48 -11.10 -9.29
N LEU A 252 -3.55 -10.08 -8.44
CA LEU A 252 -3.75 -8.71 -8.88
C LEU A 252 -2.47 -8.13 -9.49
N HIS A 253 -1.42 -7.91 -8.68
CA HIS A 253 -0.27 -7.12 -9.10
C HIS A 253 0.66 -7.86 -10.06
N VAL A 254 0.84 -9.17 -9.89
CA VAL A 254 1.71 -9.95 -10.78
C VAL A 254 0.90 -10.45 -11.97
N MET A 255 -0.20 -11.16 -11.75
CA MET A 255 -0.89 -11.78 -12.89
C MET A 255 -1.69 -10.74 -13.71
N GLY A 256 -2.57 -9.98 -13.07
CA GLY A 256 -3.45 -8.98 -13.70
C GLY A 256 -2.74 -7.72 -14.19
N GLU A 257 -2.31 -6.84 -13.30
CA GLU A 257 -1.65 -5.55 -13.60
C GLU A 257 -0.41 -5.72 -14.50
N GLY A 258 0.36 -6.79 -14.25
CA GLY A 258 1.50 -7.12 -15.10
C GLY A 258 1.12 -7.50 -16.54
N THR A 259 -0.12 -7.90 -16.80
CA THR A 259 -0.69 -8.07 -18.14
C THR A 259 -1.17 -6.72 -18.69
N PHE A 260 -1.72 -5.86 -17.82
CA PHE A 260 -2.17 -4.52 -18.17
C PHE A 260 -1.06 -3.63 -18.70
N ILE A 261 0.19 -3.78 -18.23
CA ILE A 261 1.33 -3.04 -18.83
C ILE A 261 1.41 -3.23 -20.35
N ASP A 262 1.22 -4.47 -20.83
CA ASP A 262 1.26 -4.77 -22.25
C ASP A 262 0.00 -4.29 -22.98
N LEU A 263 -1.18 -4.41 -22.35
CA LEU A 263 -2.45 -3.91 -22.88
C LEU A 263 -2.41 -2.39 -23.08
N LEU A 264 -2.04 -1.65 -22.05
CA LEU A 264 -1.96 -0.19 -22.08
C LEU A 264 -0.95 0.28 -23.13
N ARG A 265 0.20 -0.41 -23.28
CA ARG A 265 1.17 -0.08 -24.34
C ARG A 265 0.63 -0.37 -25.73
N PHE A 266 -0.17 -1.41 -25.89
CA PHE A 266 -0.82 -1.72 -27.16
C PHE A 266 -1.85 -0.65 -27.51
N LEU A 267 -2.74 -0.32 -26.58
CA LEU A 267 -3.75 0.71 -26.77
C LEU A 267 -3.12 2.09 -27.03
N GLU A 268 -2.07 2.44 -26.28
CA GLU A 268 -1.29 3.67 -26.47
C GLU A 268 -0.85 3.81 -27.94
N LYS A 269 -0.26 2.77 -28.52
CA LYS A 269 0.15 2.75 -29.93
C LYS A 269 -1.02 2.84 -30.90
N CYS A 270 -2.15 2.21 -30.60
CA CYS A 270 -3.34 2.31 -31.45
C CYS A 270 -3.83 3.76 -31.51
N PHE A 271 -3.90 4.46 -30.38
CA PHE A 271 -4.30 5.87 -30.35
C PHE A 271 -3.26 6.81 -30.98
N GLU A 272 -1.95 6.52 -30.83
CA GLU A 272 -0.89 7.23 -31.58
C GLU A 272 -1.13 7.12 -33.11
N ASN A 273 -1.43 5.92 -33.60
CA ASN A 273 -1.68 5.68 -35.03
C ASN A 273 -2.96 6.37 -35.53
N LEU A 274 -3.94 6.56 -34.66
CA LEU A 274 -5.20 7.27 -34.95
C LEU A 274 -5.07 8.80 -34.80
N GLY A 275 -3.94 9.31 -34.32
CA GLY A 275 -3.73 10.73 -34.06
C GLY A 275 -4.36 11.24 -32.76
N ASP A 276 -4.91 10.37 -31.92
CA ASP A 276 -5.44 10.70 -30.59
C ASP A 276 -4.32 10.69 -29.54
N LEU A 277 -3.47 11.72 -29.62
CA LEU A 277 -2.27 11.82 -28.77
C LEU A 277 -2.60 12.01 -27.28
N GLN A 278 -3.77 12.55 -26.96
CA GLN A 278 -4.19 12.77 -25.58
C GLN A 278 -4.64 11.48 -24.92
N THR A 279 -5.35 10.59 -25.64
CA THR A 279 -5.67 9.26 -25.12
C THR A 279 -4.42 8.38 -25.03
N ALA A 280 -3.49 8.49 -25.98
CA ALA A 280 -2.18 7.84 -25.87
C ALA A 280 -1.41 8.30 -24.62
N LYS A 281 -1.36 9.63 -24.36
CA LYS A 281 -0.75 10.20 -23.16
C LYS A 281 -1.39 9.67 -21.87
N LEU A 282 -2.72 9.61 -21.81
CA LEU A 282 -3.48 9.06 -20.69
C LEU A 282 -3.05 7.61 -20.41
N LEU A 283 -3.05 6.76 -21.43
CA LEU A 283 -2.66 5.35 -21.30
C LEU A 283 -1.19 5.18 -20.91
N ASN A 284 -0.31 6.07 -21.37
CA ASN A 284 1.09 6.10 -20.95
C ASN A 284 1.24 6.41 -19.47
N LEU A 285 0.49 7.38 -18.95
CA LEU A 285 0.50 7.77 -17.54
C LEU A 285 -0.01 6.63 -16.66
N ALA A 286 -1.16 6.03 -17.00
CA ALA A 286 -1.66 4.85 -16.30
C ALA A 286 -0.65 3.69 -16.31
N ARG A 287 -0.02 3.42 -17.47
CA ARG A 287 0.99 2.36 -17.58
C ARG A 287 2.24 2.60 -16.72
N ARG A 288 2.62 3.86 -16.49
CA ARG A 288 3.73 4.21 -15.58
C ARG A 288 3.37 3.94 -14.13
N ASP A 289 2.11 4.13 -13.75
CA ASP A 289 1.58 3.83 -12.42
C ASP A 289 1.54 2.30 -12.23
N GLU A 290 0.97 1.57 -13.19
CA GLU A 290 0.95 0.09 -13.22
C GLU A 290 2.35 -0.54 -13.08
N THR A 291 3.36 0.07 -13.72
CA THR A 291 4.75 -0.43 -13.60
C THR A 291 5.23 -0.44 -12.14
N ARG A 292 4.80 0.54 -11.33
CA ARG A 292 5.12 0.60 -9.89
C ARG A 292 4.29 -0.39 -9.09
N HIS A 293 3.01 -0.59 -9.44
CA HIS A 293 2.13 -1.55 -8.76
C HIS A 293 2.66 -2.98 -8.94
N VAL A 294 3.06 -3.32 -10.18
CA VAL A 294 3.72 -4.60 -10.51
C VAL A 294 5.04 -4.75 -9.76
N ALA A 295 5.86 -3.69 -9.67
CA ALA A 295 7.11 -3.74 -8.91
C ALA A 295 6.88 -4.04 -7.43
N TYR A 296 5.85 -3.46 -6.82
CA TYR A 296 5.42 -3.78 -5.47
C TYR A 296 5.04 -5.25 -5.32
N GLY A 297 4.16 -5.75 -6.20
CA GLY A 297 3.75 -7.15 -6.22
C GLY A 297 4.94 -8.11 -6.38
N MET A 298 5.80 -7.88 -7.37
CA MET A 298 6.97 -8.72 -7.62
C MET A 298 7.93 -8.75 -6.44
N ASN A 299 8.20 -7.60 -5.81
CA ASN A 299 9.08 -7.53 -4.64
C ASN A 299 8.51 -8.29 -3.44
N HIS A 300 7.19 -8.20 -3.21
CA HIS A 300 6.50 -8.94 -2.17
C HIS A 300 6.56 -10.45 -2.42
N ILE A 301 6.23 -10.91 -3.62
CA ILE A 301 6.21 -12.33 -3.97
C ILE A 301 7.62 -12.93 -3.93
N LYS A 302 8.61 -12.25 -4.52
CA LYS A 302 10.01 -12.68 -4.52
C LYS A 302 10.57 -12.79 -3.09
N SER A 303 10.31 -11.80 -2.24
CA SER A 303 10.72 -11.81 -0.83
C SER A 303 10.15 -13.03 -0.11
N THR A 304 8.87 -13.29 -0.30
CA THR A 304 8.16 -14.40 0.36
C THR A 304 8.63 -15.77 -0.13
N ILE A 305 8.81 -15.95 -1.45
CA ILE A 305 9.32 -17.20 -2.04
C ILE A 305 10.76 -17.47 -1.60
N SER A 306 11.60 -16.43 -1.55
CA SER A 306 13.01 -16.57 -1.13
C SER A 306 13.13 -17.05 0.32
N GLN A 307 12.19 -16.67 1.18
CA GLN A 307 12.13 -17.12 2.58
C GLN A 307 11.51 -18.52 2.72
N ASN A 308 10.50 -18.83 1.91
CA ASN A 308 9.83 -20.13 1.94
C ASN A 308 9.38 -20.57 0.53
N PRO A 309 10.21 -21.33 -0.20
CA PRO A 309 9.89 -21.81 -1.54
C PRO A 309 8.63 -22.68 -1.62
N SER A 310 8.20 -23.33 -0.52
CA SER A 310 6.96 -24.12 -0.51
C SER A 310 5.71 -23.30 -0.79
N LYS A 311 5.75 -21.97 -0.60
CA LYS A 311 4.65 -21.06 -0.92
C LYS A 311 4.36 -20.96 -2.43
N ILE A 312 5.26 -21.42 -3.30
CA ILE A 312 4.96 -21.55 -4.74
C ILE A 312 3.72 -22.44 -4.98
N ALA A 313 3.54 -23.49 -4.19
CA ALA A 313 2.37 -24.37 -4.30
C ALA A 313 1.04 -23.63 -4.04
N ILE A 314 1.06 -22.61 -3.16
CA ILE A 314 -0.11 -21.78 -2.84
C ILE A 314 -0.48 -20.89 -4.03
N LEU A 315 0.52 -20.31 -4.70
CA LEU A 315 0.31 -19.51 -5.91
C LEU A 315 -0.20 -20.36 -7.07
N LYS A 316 0.38 -21.55 -7.22
CA LYS A 316 -0.05 -22.56 -8.19
C LYS A 316 -1.53 -22.90 -8.00
N ASP A 317 -1.91 -23.28 -6.79
CA ASP A 317 -3.30 -23.57 -6.43
C ASP A 317 -4.25 -22.40 -6.76
N ALA A 318 -3.86 -21.17 -6.41
CA ALA A 318 -4.67 -19.98 -6.68
C ALA A 318 -4.95 -19.79 -8.19
N VAL A 319 -3.92 -19.94 -9.03
CA VAL A 319 -4.06 -19.79 -10.50
C VAL A 319 -4.92 -20.90 -11.08
N PHE A 320 -4.68 -22.17 -10.74
CA PHE A 320 -5.45 -23.28 -11.28
C PHE A 320 -6.89 -23.28 -10.80
N LYS A 321 -7.15 -22.91 -9.54
CA LYS A 321 -8.51 -22.74 -9.02
C LYS A 321 -9.26 -21.64 -9.78
N ARG A 322 -8.60 -20.51 -10.03
CA ARG A 322 -9.18 -19.42 -10.84
C ARG A 322 -9.45 -19.86 -12.27
N LYS A 323 -8.50 -20.54 -12.91
CA LYS A 323 -8.66 -21.11 -14.27
C LYS A 323 -9.88 -22.02 -14.34
N ASN A 324 -9.96 -23.03 -13.47
CA ASN A 324 -11.06 -23.99 -13.46
C ASN A 324 -12.42 -23.32 -13.23
N TYR A 325 -12.47 -22.30 -12.37
CA TYR A 325 -13.67 -21.51 -12.18
C TYR A 325 -14.09 -20.81 -13.49
N LEU A 326 -13.17 -20.12 -14.18
CA LEU A 326 -13.48 -19.36 -15.39
C LEU A 326 -13.85 -20.25 -16.58
N GLU A 327 -13.12 -21.35 -16.80
CA GLU A 327 -13.43 -22.33 -17.86
C GLU A 327 -14.82 -22.96 -17.69
N SER A 328 -15.33 -23.05 -16.46
CA SER A 328 -16.66 -23.61 -16.19
C SER A 328 -17.82 -22.65 -16.44
N GLN A 329 -17.55 -21.35 -16.66
CA GLN A 329 -18.57 -20.30 -16.61
C GLN A 329 -18.75 -19.52 -17.91
N SER A 330 -17.67 -19.27 -18.67
CA SER A 330 -17.75 -18.42 -19.87
C SER A 330 -16.55 -18.59 -20.81
N ASP A 331 -16.80 -18.44 -22.11
CA ASP A 331 -15.75 -18.21 -23.11
C ASP A 331 -15.16 -16.80 -23.02
N GLU A 332 -14.11 -16.53 -23.81
CA GLU A 332 -13.48 -15.22 -23.91
C GLU A 332 -14.49 -14.13 -24.33
N SER A 333 -14.28 -12.90 -23.86
CA SER A 333 -15.16 -11.77 -24.20
C SER A 333 -15.00 -11.37 -25.67
N SER A 334 -15.88 -11.86 -26.53
CA SER A 334 -15.90 -11.52 -27.96
C SER A 334 -16.07 -10.01 -28.20
N LEU A 335 -16.86 -9.34 -27.36
CA LEU A 335 -17.11 -7.90 -27.44
C LEU A 335 -15.83 -7.08 -27.20
N LEU A 336 -15.00 -7.49 -26.22
CA LEU A 336 -13.71 -6.86 -25.98
C LEU A 336 -12.74 -7.13 -27.13
N LEU A 337 -12.66 -8.39 -27.59
CA LEU A 337 -11.78 -8.79 -28.68
C LEU A 337 -12.09 -8.04 -29.99
N GLU A 338 -13.36 -7.93 -30.36
CA GLU A 338 -13.81 -7.17 -31.52
C GLU A 338 -13.48 -5.68 -31.37
N SER A 339 -13.76 -5.09 -30.21
CA SER A 339 -13.45 -3.67 -29.95
C SER A 339 -11.95 -3.39 -30.10
N MET A 340 -11.10 -4.25 -29.53
CA MET A 340 -9.64 -4.11 -29.69
C MET A 340 -9.18 -4.33 -31.12
N ALA A 341 -9.79 -5.27 -31.86
CA ALA A 341 -9.47 -5.52 -33.26
C ALA A 341 -9.85 -4.34 -34.14
N ILE A 342 -11.03 -3.75 -33.96
CA ILE A 342 -11.46 -2.54 -34.67
C ILE A 342 -10.50 -1.39 -34.39
N LEU A 343 -10.16 -1.15 -33.11
CA LEU A 343 -9.24 -0.09 -32.72
C LEU A 343 -7.84 -0.29 -33.33
N ALA A 344 -7.31 -1.51 -33.28
CA ALA A 344 -5.98 -1.82 -33.80
C ALA A 344 -5.90 -1.79 -35.34
N GLY A 345 -6.98 -2.17 -36.03
CA GLY A 345 -7.11 -2.03 -37.48
C GLY A 345 -7.30 -0.57 -37.92
N GLY A 346 -7.71 0.30 -37.00
CA GLY A 346 -8.02 1.71 -37.23
C GLY A 346 -9.28 1.95 -38.06
N SER A 347 -10.05 0.90 -38.35
CA SER A 347 -11.39 0.95 -38.97
C SER A 347 -12.00 -0.44 -38.97
N GLU A 348 -13.33 -0.51 -39.09
CA GLU A 348 -14.08 -1.76 -39.21
C GLU A 348 -13.63 -2.60 -40.42
N THR A 349 -13.34 -1.94 -41.55
CA THR A 349 -12.88 -2.61 -42.78
C THR A 349 -11.53 -3.33 -42.64
N LYS A 350 -10.74 -2.99 -41.61
CA LYS A 350 -9.42 -3.56 -41.32
C LYS A 350 -9.43 -4.49 -40.09
N ILE A 351 -10.60 -4.92 -39.64
CA ILE A 351 -10.76 -5.76 -38.44
C ILE A 351 -9.89 -7.03 -38.50
N SER A 352 -9.72 -7.67 -39.65
CA SER A 352 -8.86 -8.86 -39.77
C SER A 352 -7.40 -8.57 -39.40
N SER A 353 -6.82 -7.46 -39.88
CA SER A 353 -5.46 -7.05 -39.50
C SER A 353 -5.37 -6.65 -38.04
N GLY A 354 -6.42 -6.02 -37.50
CA GLY A 354 -6.48 -5.65 -36.11
C GLY A 354 -6.58 -6.87 -35.19
N PHE A 355 -7.34 -7.88 -35.59
CA PHE A 355 -7.47 -9.13 -34.84
C PHE A 355 -6.14 -9.89 -34.77
N GLU A 356 -5.38 -9.95 -35.86
CA GLU A 356 -4.02 -10.50 -35.82
C GLU A 356 -3.12 -9.74 -34.83
N SER A 357 -3.25 -8.41 -34.76
CA SER A 357 -2.51 -7.59 -33.79
C SER A 357 -2.91 -7.91 -32.34
N VAL A 358 -4.19 -8.19 -32.10
CA VAL A 358 -4.70 -8.66 -30.78
C VAL A 358 -4.16 -10.06 -30.45
N LEU A 359 -4.06 -10.98 -31.42
CA LEU A 359 -3.45 -12.30 -31.19
C LEU A 359 -1.97 -12.19 -30.84
N GLU A 360 -1.22 -11.31 -31.51
CA GLU A 360 0.17 -11.03 -31.17
C GLU A 360 0.31 -10.39 -29.78
N LEU A 361 -0.63 -9.52 -29.37
CA LEU A 361 -0.68 -9.00 -28.01
C LEU A 361 -0.81 -10.12 -26.99
N LYS A 362 -1.70 -11.10 -27.19
CA LYS A 362 -1.87 -12.24 -26.27
C LYS A 362 -0.58 -13.04 -26.10
N LYS A 363 0.13 -13.32 -27.21
CA LYS A 363 1.43 -14.00 -27.17
C LYS A 363 2.48 -13.19 -26.40
N LYS A 364 2.51 -11.88 -26.61
CA LYS A 364 3.43 -10.97 -25.89
C LYS A 364 3.14 -10.95 -24.39
N MET A 365 1.87 -10.86 -24.01
CA MET A 365 1.43 -10.91 -22.61
C MET A 365 1.84 -12.22 -21.93
N GLU A 366 1.62 -13.37 -22.57
CA GLU A 366 2.05 -14.67 -22.04
C GLU A 366 3.56 -14.71 -21.80
N LYS A 367 4.35 -14.25 -22.78
CA LYS A 367 5.82 -14.22 -22.69
C LYS A 367 6.31 -13.32 -21.56
N ASN A 368 5.79 -12.10 -21.48
CA ASN A 368 6.20 -11.15 -20.45
C ASN A 368 5.77 -11.58 -19.05
N ARG A 369 4.57 -12.17 -18.90
CA ARG A 369 4.12 -12.75 -17.63
C ARG A 369 5.00 -13.91 -17.20
N THR A 370 5.37 -14.81 -18.11
CA THR A 370 6.34 -15.89 -17.83
C THR A 370 7.65 -15.32 -17.29
N LYS A 371 8.20 -14.29 -17.95
CA LYS A 371 9.43 -13.63 -17.50
C LYS A 371 9.30 -13.06 -16.08
N ARG A 372 8.20 -12.35 -15.77
CA ARG A 372 7.95 -11.79 -14.45
C ARG A 372 7.82 -12.86 -13.36
N LEU A 373 7.18 -13.99 -13.67
CA LEU A 373 7.08 -15.15 -12.77
C LEU A 373 8.47 -15.75 -12.48
N MET A 374 9.32 -15.89 -13.51
CA MET A 374 10.70 -16.33 -13.35
C MET A 374 11.53 -15.37 -12.48
N GLU A 375 11.37 -14.06 -12.67
CA GLU A 375 12.05 -13.04 -11.86
C GLU A 375 11.63 -13.07 -10.36
N CYS A 376 10.45 -13.62 -10.06
CA CYS A 376 9.95 -13.89 -8.71
C CYS A 376 10.53 -15.19 -8.09
N GLY A 377 11.25 -16.01 -8.86
CA GLY A 377 11.85 -17.26 -8.40
C GLY A 377 11.03 -18.52 -8.70
N ILE A 378 10.07 -18.45 -9.63
CA ILE A 378 9.33 -19.61 -10.14
C ILE A 378 10.13 -20.23 -11.29
N ASP A 379 10.23 -21.56 -11.35
CA ASP A 379 10.92 -22.25 -12.43
C ASP A 379 10.23 -22.00 -13.79
N GLU A 380 10.97 -22.11 -14.89
CA GLU A 380 10.49 -21.73 -16.21
C GLU A 380 9.26 -22.53 -16.67
N ASP A 381 9.25 -23.84 -16.42
CA ASP A 381 8.16 -24.71 -16.84
C ASP A 381 6.87 -24.36 -16.10
N LEU A 382 6.94 -24.25 -14.77
CA LEU A 382 5.80 -23.80 -13.98
C LEU A 382 5.38 -22.37 -14.34
N ALA A 383 6.32 -21.45 -14.56
CA ALA A 383 6.01 -20.08 -14.96
C ALA A 383 5.21 -20.03 -16.27
N ARG A 384 5.58 -20.85 -17.26
CA ARG A 384 4.84 -20.99 -18.52
C ARG A 384 3.45 -21.57 -18.30
N ASP A 385 3.32 -22.61 -17.49
CA ASP A 385 2.03 -23.24 -17.17
C ASP A 385 1.07 -22.27 -16.47
N LEU A 386 1.56 -21.53 -15.47
CA LEU A 386 0.80 -20.50 -14.78
C LEU A 386 0.42 -19.37 -15.72
N SER A 387 1.33 -18.95 -16.60
CA SER A 387 1.06 -17.87 -17.55
C SER A 387 -0.05 -18.24 -18.52
N ARG A 388 -0.01 -19.44 -19.12
CA ARG A 388 -1.03 -19.94 -20.04
C ARG A 388 -2.39 -20.12 -19.38
N SER A 389 -2.39 -20.49 -18.11
CA SER A 389 -3.60 -20.67 -17.31
C SER A 389 -4.36 -19.37 -17.01
N HIS A 390 -3.74 -18.21 -17.28
CA HIS A 390 -4.32 -16.88 -17.03
C HIS A 390 -4.80 -16.17 -18.31
N THR A 391 -4.26 -16.53 -19.48
CA THR A 391 -4.44 -15.76 -20.73
C THR A 391 -5.86 -15.69 -21.35
N PRO A 392 -6.87 -16.54 -21.05
CA PRO A 392 -8.13 -16.49 -21.82
C PRO A 392 -8.84 -15.12 -21.79
N ASN A 393 -8.87 -14.43 -20.64
CA ASN A 393 -9.78 -13.30 -20.44
C ASN A 393 -9.10 -11.93 -20.33
N PHE A 394 -7.83 -11.81 -20.74
CA PHE A 394 -7.02 -10.59 -20.53
C PHE A 394 -6.92 -10.14 -19.06
N MET A 395 -7.25 -11.04 -18.10
CA MET A 395 -7.16 -10.86 -16.63
C MET A 395 -7.46 -12.16 -15.85
#